data_AF-A0A8T7DR13-F1
#
_entry.id   AF-A0A8T7DR13-F1
#
_cell.length_a   1.000
_cell.length_b   1.000
_cell.length_c   1.000
_cell.angle_alpha   90.00
_cell.angle_beta   90.00
_cell.angle_gamma   90.00
#
_symmetry.space_group_name_H-M   'P 1'
#
loop_
_entity.id
_entity.type
_entity.pdbx_description
1 polymer ?
#
loop_
_entity_poly.entity_id
_entity_poly.type
_entity_poly.pdbx_seq_one_letter_code
_entity_poly.pdbx_strand_id
1 'polypeptide(L)'
;MKRDAKALVDLFNALDKDRQASLFDYAEFLQSRGGAVRQDIGQPVEVPKLENETVVGAIKRLKQTYPMIDSMEVFAEASNLMTDHMVSGRDAEEVINEIEALFESTYEKLLKEFE
;
A
#
# COMPACT_ATOMS: atom_id res chain seq x y z
N MET A 1 1.81 -20.42 -21.43
CA MET A 1 2.26 -19.11 -20.92
C MET A 1 1.43 -18.77 -19.71
N LYS A 2 2.05 -18.46 -18.56
CA LYS A 2 1.29 -17.97 -17.40
C LYS A 2 0.66 -16.62 -17.79
N ARG A 3 -0.61 -16.43 -17.44
CA ARG A 3 -1.31 -15.17 -17.66
C ARG A 3 -1.15 -14.32 -16.39
N ASP A 4 0.05 -13.80 -16.21
CA ASP A 4 0.41 -12.91 -15.09
C ASP A 4 0.68 -11.48 -15.61
N ALA A 5 0.87 -10.53 -14.68
CA ALA A 5 1.06 -9.13 -15.02
C ALA A 5 2.29 -8.90 -15.91
N LYS A 6 3.38 -9.63 -15.67
CA LYS A 6 4.62 -9.53 -16.45
C LYS A 6 4.38 -9.94 -17.90
N ALA A 7 3.72 -11.08 -18.12
CA ALA A 7 3.37 -11.58 -19.43
C ALA A 7 2.46 -10.62 -20.23
N LEU A 8 1.58 -9.88 -19.55
CA LEU A 8 0.72 -8.86 -20.17
C LEU A 8 1.52 -7.64 -20.62
N VAL A 9 2.45 -7.15 -19.79
CA VAL A 9 3.34 -6.02 -20.12
C VAL A 9 4.23 -6.35 -21.31
N ASP A 10 4.81 -7.56 -21.34
CA ASP A 10 5.63 -8.01 -22.46
C ASP A 10 4.82 -8.07 -23.77
N LEU A 11 3.56 -8.52 -23.71
CA LEU A 11 2.67 -8.54 -24.86
C LEU A 11 2.30 -7.13 -25.32
N PHE A 12 1.98 -6.22 -24.40
CA PHE A 12 1.67 -4.82 -24.71
C PHE A 12 2.82 -4.10 -25.40
N ASN A 13 4.05 -4.31 -24.93
CA ASN A 13 5.26 -3.70 -25.51
C ASN A 13 5.56 -4.20 -26.94
N ALA A 14 5.05 -5.38 -27.31
CA ALA A 14 5.19 -5.93 -28.66
C ALA A 14 4.11 -5.45 -29.65
N LEU A 15 3.10 -4.70 -29.19
CA LEU A 15 2.01 -4.18 -30.03
C LEU A 15 2.35 -2.80 -30.61
N ASP A 16 1.76 -2.50 -31.77
CA ASP A 16 1.70 -1.14 -32.31
C ASP A 16 0.70 -0.26 -31.53
N LYS A 17 0.74 1.05 -31.77
CA LYS A 17 -0.08 2.02 -31.02
C LYS A 17 -1.60 1.77 -31.16
N ASP A 18 -2.05 1.35 -32.34
CA ASP A 18 -3.47 1.12 -32.60
C ASP A 18 -3.98 -0.12 -31.82
N ARG A 19 -3.16 -1.17 -31.77
CA ARG A 19 -3.47 -2.38 -31.00
C ARG A 19 -3.33 -2.17 -29.50
N GLN A 20 -2.40 -1.32 -29.07
CA GLN A 20 -2.32 -0.91 -27.66
C GLN A 20 -3.61 -0.19 -27.24
N ALA A 21 -4.10 0.76 -28.05
CA ALA A 21 -5.38 1.43 -27.80
C ALA A 21 -6.53 0.43 -27.74
N SER A 22 -6.60 -0.50 -28.70
CA SER A 22 -7.63 -1.55 -28.71
C SER A 22 -7.60 -2.46 -27.47
N LEU A 23 -6.42 -2.70 -26.89
CA LEU A 23 -6.29 -3.45 -25.64
C LEU A 23 -6.88 -2.69 -24.46
N PHE A 24 -6.67 -1.38 -24.40
CA PHE A 24 -7.29 -0.51 -23.39
C PHE A 24 -8.81 -0.46 -23.57
N ASP A 25 -9.31 -0.25 -24.79
CA ASP A 25 -10.74 -0.25 -25.08
C ASP A 25 -11.41 -1.54 -24.58
N TYR A 26 -10.75 -2.68 -24.78
CA TYR A 26 -11.25 -3.96 -24.31
C TYR A 26 -11.17 -4.11 -22.79
N ALA A 27 -10.10 -3.64 -22.15
CA ALA A 27 -9.97 -3.64 -20.69
C ALA A 27 -11.04 -2.76 -20.02
N GLU A 28 -11.31 -1.58 -20.57
CA GLU A 28 -12.38 -0.67 -20.14
C GLU A 28 -13.77 -1.29 -20.35
N PHE A 29 -13.97 -1.96 -21.49
CA PHE A 29 -15.20 -2.71 -21.74
C PHE A 29 -15.42 -3.83 -20.72
N LEU A 30 -14.37 -4.57 -20.35
CA LEU A 30 -14.44 -5.60 -19.32
C LEU A 30 -14.76 -5.00 -17.94
N GLN A 31 -14.12 -3.88 -17.59
CA GLN A 31 -14.36 -3.15 -16.34
C GLN A 31 -15.82 -2.66 -16.26
N SER A 32 -16.35 -2.12 -17.36
CA SER A 32 -17.74 -1.62 -17.40
C SER A 32 -18.79 -2.73 -17.37
N ARG A 33 -18.50 -3.94 -17.90
CA ARG A 33 -19.42 -5.08 -17.86
C ARG A 33 -19.38 -5.90 -16.57
N GLY A 34 -18.23 -6.00 -15.92
CA GLY A 34 -18.07 -6.75 -14.66
C GLY A 34 -18.39 -5.94 -13.41
N GLY A 35 -18.60 -4.63 -13.56
CA GLY A 35 -18.30 -3.67 -12.52
C GLY A 35 -16.78 -3.63 -12.30
N ALA A 36 -16.24 -2.48 -11.88
CA ALA A 36 -14.96 -2.54 -11.20
C ALA A 36 -15.15 -3.53 -10.05
N VAL A 37 -14.38 -4.62 -10.04
CA VAL A 37 -14.21 -5.39 -8.81
C VAL A 37 -13.54 -4.41 -7.88
N ARG A 38 -14.33 -3.63 -7.14
CA ARG A 38 -13.84 -2.84 -6.02
C ARG A 38 -13.09 -3.86 -5.20
N GLN A 39 -11.77 -3.73 -5.16
CA GLN A 39 -11.04 -4.35 -4.09
C GLN A 39 -11.64 -3.69 -2.86
N ASP A 40 -12.48 -4.43 -2.13
CA ASP A 40 -12.97 -3.98 -0.83
C ASP A 40 -11.69 -3.76 -0.01
N ILE A 41 -11.28 -2.51 0.09
CA ILE A 41 -10.20 -2.13 0.98
C ILE A 41 -10.73 -2.49 2.36
N GLY A 42 -10.17 -3.56 2.94
CA GLY A 42 -10.56 -4.01 4.26
C GLY A 42 -10.44 -2.84 5.25
N GLN A 43 -11.35 -2.77 6.23
CA GLN A 43 -11.23 -1.76 7.28
C GLN A 43 -10.03 -2.06 8.18
N PRO A 44 -9.41 -1.03 8.79
CA PRO A 44 -8.37 -1.24 9.77
C PRO A 44 -8.85 -2.14 10.92
N VAL A 45 -8.02 -3.11 11.30
CA VAL A 45 -8.31 -4.01 12.41
C VAL A 45 -7.90 -3.32 13.71
N GLU A 46 -8.81 -3.26 14.67
CA GLU A 46 -8.53 -2.66 15.97
C GLU A 46 -7.54 -3.54 16.74
N VAL A 47 -6.28 -3.11 16.80
CA VAL A 47 -5.21 -3.76 17.59
C VAL A 47 -4.76 -2.76 18.65
N PRO A 48 -4.90 -3.10 19.95
CA PRO A 48 -4.65 -2.15 21.04
C PRO A 48 -3.16 -1.80 21.16
N LYS A 49 -2.90 -0.52 21.47
CA LYS A 49 -1.55 -0.01 21.79
C LYS A 49 -1.08 -0.54 23.15
N LEU A 50 0.21 -0.87 23.25
CA LEU A 50 0.84 -1.32 24.49
C LEU A 50 1.41 -0.12 25.27
N GLU A 51 1.28 -0.12 26.60
CA GLU A 51 1.71 1.01 27.47
C GLU A 51 3.23 1.31 27.45
N ASN A 52 4.06 0.35 27.01
CA ASN A 52 5.50 0.54 26.81
C ASN A 52 5.92 0.03 25.43
N GLU A 53 5.15 0.44 24.41
CA GLU A 53 5.39 0.00 23.04
C GLU A 53 6.74 0.53 22.53
N THR A 54 7.52 -0.35 21.91
CA THR A 54 8.72 0.05 21.18
C THR A 54 8.36 0.40 19.75
N VAL A 55 9.21 1.18 19.06
CA VAL A 55 9.02 1.51 17.64
C VAL A 55 8.80 0.26 16.78
N VAL A 56 9.55 -0.82 17.04
CA VAL A 56 9.38 -2.12 16.35
C VAL A 56 8.04 -2.77 16.69
N GLY A 57 7.59 -2.66 17.95
CA GLY A 57 6.27 -3.11 18.40
C GLY A 57 5.14 -2.38 17.66
N ALA A 58 5.24 -1.06 17.55
CA ALA A 58 4.28 -0.23 16.83
C ALA A 58 4.19 -0.62 15.36
N ILE A 59 5.31 -0.83 14.65
CA ILE A 59 5.27 -1.30 13.26
C ILE A 59 4.59 -2.66 13.15
N LYS A 60 4.87 -3.59 14.07
CA LYS A 60 4.25 -4.92 14.07
C LYS A 60 2.74 -4.82 14.31
N ARG A 61 2.31 -3.95 15.21
CA ARG A 61 0.89 -3.64 15.45
C ARG A 61 0.24 -3.01 14.22
N LEU A 62 0.84 -1.97 13.65
CA LEU A 62 0.30 -1.25 12.49
C LEU A 62 0.22 -2.15 11.24
N LYS A 63 1.13 -3.09 11.05
CA LYS A 63 1.00 -4.14 10.03
C LYS A 63 -0.25 -5.00 10.21
N GLN A 64 -0.65 -5.27 11.44
CA GLN A 64 -1.86 -6.04 11.75
C GLN A 64 -3.11 -5.17 11.66
N THR A 65 -3.01 -3.90 12.02
CA THR A 65 -4.07 -2.91 11.90
C THR A 65 -4.38 -2.61 10.43
N TYR A 66 -3.37 -2.51 9.57
CA TYR A 66 -3.53 -2.17 8.16
C TYR A 66 -3.03 -3.29 7.23
N PRO A 67 -3.67 -4.46 7.21
CA PRO A 67 -3.22 -5.59 6.39
C PRO A 67 -3.35 -5.34 4.88
N MET A 68 -4.13 -4.32 4.49
CA MET A 68 -4.34 -3.88 3.12
C MET A 68 -3.22 -2.96 2.58
N ILE A 69 -2.35 -2.43 3.45
CA ILE A 69 -1.19 -1.62 3.03
C ILE A 69 -0.02 -2.56 2.75
N ASP A 70 0.22 -2.84 1.47
CA ASP A 70 1.34 -3.67 1.00
C ASP A 70 2.43 -2.82 0.30
N SER A 71 2.76 -1.66 0.87
CA SER A 71 3.79 -0.79 0.28
C SER A 71 5.13 -0.97 1.01
N MET A 72 6.10 -1.53 0.29
CA MET A 72 7.52 -1.46 0.67
C MET A 72 7.97 -0.02 0.96
N GLU A 73 7.30 0.98 0.40
CA GLU A 73 7.54 2.40 0.64
C GLU A 73 7.25 2.83 2.07
N VAL A 74 6.10 2.46 2.66
CA VAL A 74 5.80 2.78 4.07
C VAL A 74 6.80 2.11 5.00
N PHE A 75 7.26 0.91 4.66
CA PHE A 75 8.32 0.24 5.42
C PHE A 75 9.69 0.88 5.27
N ALA A 76 10.02 1.42 4.10
CA ALA A 76 11.25 2.15 3.87
C ALA A 76 11.26 3.47 4.66
N GLU A 77 10.16 4.23 4.63
CA GLU A 77 10.01 5.44 5.43
C GLU A 77 10.03 5.15 6.94
N ALA A 78 9.32 4.12 7.39
CA ALA A 78 9.36 3.71 8.81
C ALA A 78 10.76 3.23 9.24
N SER A 79 11.54 2.63 8.33
CA SER A 79 12.94 2.24 8.61
C SER A 79 13.88 3.45 8.69
N ASN A 80 13.63 4.50 7.89
CA ASN A 80 14.35 5.76 8.00
C ASN A 80 14.05 6.44 9.35
N LEU A 81 12.77 6.51 9.75
CA LEU A 81 12.37 7.05 11.05
C LEU A 81 12.99 6.28 12.22
N MET A 82 13.11 4.95 12.10
CA MET A 82 13.85 4.12 13.07
C MET A 82 15.35 4.44 13.12
N THR A 83 15.97 4.64 11.96
CA THR A 83 17.39 4.99 11.88
C THR A 83 17.64 6.36 12.51
N ASP A 84 16.78 7.33 12.23
CA ASP A 84 16.85 8.67 12.80
C ASP A 84 16.62 8.66 14.32
N HIS A 85 15.71 7.81 14.82
CA HIS A 85 15.54 7.55 16.26
C HIS A 85 16.84 7.04 16.90
N MET A 86 17.47 6.03 16.29
CA MET A 86 18.70 5.43 16.82
C MET A 86 19.91 6.36 16.76
N VAL A 87 19.99 7.22 15.73
CA VAL A 87 21.13 8.13 15.53
C VAL A 87 20.97 9.41 16.32
N SER A 88 19.75 9.96 16.41
CA SER A 88 19.48 11.26 17.03
C SER A 88 18.98 11.16 18.48
N GLY A 89 18.71 9.95 18.98
CA GLY A 89 18.22 9.73 20.35
C GLY A 89 16.82 10.29 20.60
N ARG A 90 15.97 10.32 19.57
CA ARG A 90 14.59 10.84 19.66
C ARG A 90 13.75 9.99 20.60
N ASP A 91 12.68 10.55 21.13
CA ASP A 91 11.77 9.79 21.99
C ASP A 91 11.04 8.69 21.20
N ALA A 92 10.84 7.53 21.81
CA ALA A 92 10.16 6.42 21.15
C ALA A 92 8.67 6.72 20.88
N GLU A 93 7.99 7.45 21.76
CA GLU A 93 6.59 7.84 21.59
C GLU A 93 6.43 8.79 20.40
N GLU A 94 7.34 9.76 20.23
CA GLU A 94 7.32 10.71 19.12
C GLU A 94 7.42 9.99 17.78
N VAL A 95 8.35 9.05 17.66
CA VAL A 95 8.58 8.25 16.45
C VAL A 95 7.40 7.31 16.18
N ILE A 96 6.80 6.73 17.23
CA ILE A 96 5.60 5.89 17.09
C ILE A 96 4.45 6.71 16.52
N ASN A 97 4.20 7.91 17.03
CA ASN A 97 3.12 8.78 16.55
C ASN A 97 3.32 9.17 15.08
N GLU A 98 4.55 9.44 14.65
CA GLU A 98 4.87 9.72 13.24
C GLU A 98 4.59 8.53 12.32
N ILE A 99 4.94 7.32 12.76
CA ILE A 99 4.64 6.09 12.01
C ILE A 99 3.13 5.84 11.98
N GLU A 100 2.40 6.07 13.08
CA GLU A 100 0.94 5.96 13.11
C GLU A 100 0.29 6.89 12.07
N ALA A 101 0.71 8.16 12.03
CA ALA A 101 0.23 9.14 11.04
C ALA A 101 0.59 8.75 9.59
N LEU A 102 1.77 8.15 9.37
CA LEU A 102 2.16 7.65 8.05
C LEU A 102 1.23 6.53 7.56
N PHE A 103 0.92 5.56 8.42
CA PHE A 103 -0.01 4.48 8.10
C PHE A 103 -1.43 5.00 7.82
N GLU A 104 -1.93 5.92 8.65
CA GLU A 104 -3.24 6.54 8.46
C GLU A 104 -3.32 7.30 7.13
N SER A 105 -2.34 8.16 6.84
CA SER A 105 -2.31 8.92 5.58
C SER A 105 -2.19 8.02 4.34
N THR A 106 -1.49 6.88 4.45
CA THR A 106 -1.38 5.90 3.37
C THR A 106 -2.71 5.19 3.15
N TYR A 107 -3.41 4.82 4.24
CA TYR A 107 -4.75 4.25 4.15
C TYR A 107 -5.74 5.22 3.49
N GLU A 108 -5.71 6.50 3.87
CA GLU A 108 -6.57 7.52 3.23
C GLU A 108 -6.28 7.71 1.74
N LYS A 109 -5.00 7.70 1.35
CA LYS A 109 -4.62 7.75 -0.07
C LYS A 109 -5.14 6.52 -0.81
N LEU A 110 -4.99 5.34 -0.21
CA LEU A 110 -5.51 4.09 -0.76
C LEU A 110 -7.03 4.16 -0.94
N LEU A 111 -7.78 4.68 0.05
CA LEU A 111 -9.22 4.87 -0.12
C LEU A 111 -9.57 5.80 -1.28
N LYS A 112 -8.84 6.91 -1.45
CA LYS A 112 -9.07 7.88 -2.54
C LYS A 112 -8.71 7.34 -3.92
N GLU A 113 -7.71 6.47 -4.03
CA GLU A 113 -7.33 5.84 -5.30
C GLU A 113 -8.36 4.82 -5.79
N PHE A 114 -9.20 4.30 -4.88
CA PHE A 114 -10.20 3.27 -5.15
C PHE A 114 -11.66 3.77 -5.06
N GLU A 115 -11.88 5.08 -4.83
CA GLU A 115 -13.18 5.78 -4.94
C GLU A 115 -13.52 6.15 -6.39
#